data_AF-A0A3C0I4L2-F1
#
_entry.id   AF-A0A3C0I4L2-F1
#
_cell.length_a   1.000
_cell.length_b   1.000
_cell.length_c   1.000
_cell.angle_alpha   90.00
_cell.angle_beta   90.00
_cell.angle_gamma   90.00
#
_symmetry.space_group_name_H-M   'P 1'
#
loop_
_entity.id
_entity.type
_entity.pdbx_description
1 polymer ?
#
loop_
_entity_poly.entity_id
_entity_poly.type
_entity_poly.pdbx_seq_one_letter_code
_entity_poly.pdbx_strand_id
1 'polypeptide(L)'
;MAKRSKRIRAIKEKLQAGKYYPVDEAFELLKSFPPAKFTESVDVSINLGVDVRKSDQIVRGSTVLPHGTGKTVRVAVFTQGANATAAVEAGADVVGLEDLADKIKGGFLDFDVVIASPDAMRVVGPLGKILGPRGLMPNPKVGTVTPDIATAVKNAKAGQVRYRTDKGGIIHCPLGNVSFSSQALR
;
A
#
# COMPACT_ATOMS: atom_id res chain seq x y z
N MET A 1 4.40 -4.78 -33.90
CA MET A 1 4.55 -5.11 -32.46
C MET A 1 6.00 -4.93 -32.04
N ALA A 2 6.28 -4.19 -30.97
CA ALA A 2 7.66 -3.97 -30.51
C ALA A 2 8.36 -5.29 -30.15
N LYS A 3 9.62 -5.44 -30.55
CA LYS A 3 10.45 -6.62 -30.28
C LYS A 3 10.64 -6.77 -28.76
N ARG A 4 10.03 -7.79 -28.15
CA ARG A 4 10.15 -8.06 -26.70
C ARG A 4 11.61 -8.30 -26.30
N SER A 5 11.99 -7.78 -25.12
CA SER A 5 13.33 -7.95 -24.56
C SER A 5 13.67 -9.42 -24.30
N LYS A 6 14.96 -9.74 -24.28
CA LYS A 6 15.46 -11.10 -24.00
C LYS A 6 14.93 -11.64 -22.66
N ARG A 7 14.85 -10.78 -21.64
CA ARG A 7 14.30 -11.12 -20.31
C ARG A 7 12.83 -11.57 -20.36
N ILE A 8 11.99 -10.83 -21.07
CA ILE A 8 10.55 -11.15 -21.18
C ILE A 8 10.34 -12.46 -21.94
N ARG A 9 11.19 -12.78 -22.92
CA ARG A 9 11.12 -14.05 -23.65
C ARG A 9 11.44 -15.24 -22.73
N ALA A 10 12.54 -15.16 -21.97
CA ALA A 10 12.93 -16.20 -21.02
C ALA A 10 11.85 -16.46 -19.94
N ILE A 11 11.18 -15.42 -19.46
CA ILE A 11 10.06 -15.57 -18.50
C ILE A 11 8.88 -16.29 -19.16
N LYS A 12 8.53 -15.93 -20.39
CA LYS A 12 7.42 -16.56 -21.12
C LYS A 12 7.68 -18.02 -21.50
N GLU A 13 8.92 -18.39 -21.78
CA GLU A 13 9.30 -19.77 -22.07
C GLU A 13 9.09 -20.69 -20.86
N LYS A 14 9.29 -20.17 -19.64
CA LYS A 14 9.05 -20.91 -18.39
C LYS A 14 7.58 -20.95 -17.96
N LEU A 15 6.73 -20.04 -18.48
CA LEU A 15 5.32 -19.93 -18.12
C LEU A 15 4.43 -20.68 -19.10
N GLN A 16 3.57 -21.55 -18.59
CA GLN A 16 2.53 -22.18 -19.39
C GLN A 16 1.22 -21.39 -19.24
N ALA A 17 0.74 -20.80 -20.33
CA ALA A 17 -0.49 -20.04 -20.33
C ALA A 17 -1.69 -20.95 -20.00
N GLY A 18 -2.52 -20.53 -19.05
CA GLY A 18 -3.71 -21.29 -18.62
C GLY A 18 -3.42 -22.44 -17.66
N LYS A 19 -2.15 -22.73 -17.34
CA LYS A 19 -1.82 -23.71 -16.28
C LYS A 19 -2.10 -23.10 -14.91
N TYR A 20 -2.78 -23.86 -14.06
CA TYR A 20 -2.90 -23.57 -12.64
C TYR A 20 -1.65 -24.11 -11.93
N TYR A 21 -0.94 -23.21 -11.26
CA TYR A 21 0.21 -23.56 -10.42
C TYR A 21 -0.24 -23.54 -8.95
N PRO A 22 0.08 -24.58 -8.16
CA PRO A 22 -0.03 -24.52 -6.70
C PRO A 22 0.73 -23.31 -6.15
N VAL A 23 0.27 -22.76 -5.03
CA VAL A 23 0.82 -21.52 -4.43
C VAL A 23 2.32 -21.65 -4.16
N ASP A 24 2.76 -22.79 -3.60
CA ASP A 24 4.17 -23.03 -3.29
C ASP A 24 5.03 -23.10 -4.57
N GLU A 25 4.58 -23.82 -5.60
CA GLU A 25 5.25 -23.90 -6.91
C GLU A 25 5.32 -22.52 -7.59
N ALA A 26 4.26 -21.71 -7.46
CA ALA A 26 4.20 -20.38 -8.03
C ALA A 26 5.25 -19.44 -7.40
N PHE A 27 5.43 -19.47 -6.08
CA PHE A 27 6.44 -18.65 -5.40
C PHE A 27 7.87 -19.07 -5.73
N GLU A 28 8.14 -20.38 -5.85
CA GLU A 28 9.44 -20.88 -6.30
C GLU A 28 9.72 -20.48 -7.75
N LEU A 29 8.71 -20.61 -8.62
CA LEU A 29 8.83 -20.22 -10.02
C LEU A 29 9.13 -18.72 -10.16
N LEU A 30 8.45 -17.86 -9.37
CA LEU A 30 8.68 -16.41 -9.34
C LEU A 30 10.13 -16.07 -8.98
N LYS A 31 10.73 -16.77 -8.01
CA LYS A 31 12.13 -16.59 -7.61
C LYS A 31 13.13 -17.13 -8.64
N SER A 32 12.73 -18.09 -9.47
CA SER A 32 13.58 -18.65 -10.53
C SER A 32 13.74 -17.75 -11.76
N PHE A 33 12.98 -16.65 -11.84
CA PHE A 33 13.04 -15.73 -12.96
C PHE A 33 14.33 -14.88 -12.91
N PRO A 34 14.83 -14.45 -14.09
CA PRO A 34 15.99 -13.58 -14.15
C PRO A 34 15.73 -12.27 -13.38
N PRO A 35 16.53 -11.98 -12.33
CA PRO A 35 16.22 -10.89 -11.41
C PRO A 35 16.34 -9.52 -12.07
N ALA A 36 15.57 -8.56 -11.60
CA ALA A 36 15.81 -7.15 -11.89
C ALA A 36 17.04 -6.62 -11.14
N LYS A 37 17.45 -5.39 -11.47
CA LYS A 37 18.53 -4.66 -10.76
C LYS A 37 18.12 -4.14 -9.37
N PHE A 38 16.87 -4.37 -8.98
CA PHE A 38 16.27 -3.90 -7.73
C PHE A 38 15.41 -5.03 -7.13
N THR A 39 15.04 -4.91 -5.86
CA THR A 39 14.19 -5.89 -5.18
C THR A 39 12.77 -5.87 -5.75
N GLU A 40 12.37 -6.94 -6.43
CA GLU A 40 11.06 -7.06 -7.06
C GLU A 40 9.95 -7.29 -6.00
N SER A 41 8.80 -6.65 -6.20
CA SER A 41 7.59 -6.85 -5.38
C SER A 41 6.84 -8.09 -5.87
N VAL A 42 6.27 -8.85 -4.94
CA VAL A 42 5.35 -9.95 -5.24
C VAL A 42 3.94 -9.46 -4.97
N ASP A 43 3.14 -9.33 -6.02
CA ASP A 43 1.79 -8.79 -5.95
C ASP A 43 0.78 -9.84 -6.44
N VAL A 44 -0.41 -9.86 -5.84
CA VAL A 44 -1.55 -10.66 -6.30
C VAL A 44 -2.57 -9.77 -6.99
N SER A 45 -3.15 -10.29 -8.08
CA SER A 45 -4.26 -9.66 -8.78
C SER A 45 -5.46 -10.60 -8.77
N ILE A 46 -6.56 -10.16 -8.17
CA ILE A 46 -7.76 -10.97 -7.96
C ILE A 46 -8.91 -10.30 -8.71
N ASN A 47 -9.47 -11.00 -9.70
CA ASN A 47 -10.69 -10.56 -10.37
C ASN A 47 -11.90 -11.00 -9.53
N LEU A 48 -12.66 -10.02 -9.00
CA LEU A 48 -13.80 -10.30 -8.12
C LEU A 48 -15.13 -10.48 -8.87
N GLY A 49 -15.20 -10.11 -10.16
CA GLY A 49 -16.45 -10.16 -10.93
C GLY A 49 -17.54 -9.19 -10.44
N VAL A 50 -17.16 -8.12 -9.75
CA VAL A 50 -18.09 -7.09 -9.24
C VAL A 50 -18.34 -5.97 -10.27
N ASP A 51 -19.55 -5.39 -10.24
CA ASP A 51 -19.85 -4.18 -11.02
C ASP A 51 -19.43 -2.94 -10.24
N VAL A 52 -18.25 -2.40 -10.59
CA VAL A 52 -17.66 -1.24 -9.93
C VAL A 52 -18.42 0.07 -10.14
N ARG A 53 -19.45 0.09 -11.01
CA ARG A 53 -20.38 1.22 -11.16
C ARG A 53 -21.40 1.27 -10.03
N LYS A 54 -21.66 0.14 -9.36
CA LYS A 54 -22.58 0.01 -8.24
C LYS A 54 -21.82 0.21 -6.93
N SER A 55 -22.20 1.24 -6.17
CA SER A 55 -21.47 1.67 -4.98
C SER A 55 -21.44 0.64 -3.86
N ASP A 56 -22.45 -0.22 -3.79
CA ASP A 56 -22.60 -1.35 -2.86
C ASP A 56 -21.69 -2.54 -3.19
N GLN A 57 -21.20 -2.65 -4.44
CA GLN A 57 -20.32 -3.73 -4.87
C GLN A 57 -18.82 -3.36 -4.85
N ILE A 58 -18.50 -2.10 -4.56
CA ILE A 58 -17.10 -1.63 -4.50
C ILE A 58 -16.44 -2.20 -3.25
N VAL A 59 -15.46 -3.08 -3.46
CA VAL A 59 -14.62 -3.60 -2.38
C VAL A 59 -13.47 -2.62 -2.14
N ARG A 60 -13.40 -2.12 -0.90
CA ARG A 60 -12.31 -1.27 -0.42
C ARG A 60 -12.02 -1.62 1.04
N GLY A 61 -10.77 -1.83 1.36
CA GLY A 61 -10.36 -2.18 2.71
C GLY A 61 -8.87 -2.07 2.92
N SER A 62 -8.46 -2.56 4.08
CA SER A 62 -7.05 -2.67 4.46
C SER A 62 -6.85 -3.87 5.35
N THR A 63 -5.70 -4.51 5.23
CA THR A 63 -5.30 -5.61 6.12
C THR A 63 -3.84 -5.44 6.52
N VAL A 64 -3.47 -5.93 7.69
CA VAL A 64 -2.07 -6.00 8.13
C VAL A 64 -1.52 -7.35 7.71
N LEU A 65 -0.42 -7.34 6.95
CA LEU A 65 0.24 -8.59 6.57
C LEU A 65 1.02 -9.16 7.76
N PRO A 66 0.93 -10.48 8.04
CA PRO A 66 1.62 -11.10 9.17
C PRO A 66 3.15 -10.91 9.16
N HIS A 67 3.73 -10.86 7.96
CA HIS A 67 5.17 -10.72 7.74
C HIS A 67 5.56 -9.35 7.16
N GLY A 68 4.60 -8.41 7.09
CA GLY A 68 4.76 -7.12 6.45
C GLY A 68 5.02 -7.19 4.95
N THR A 69 5.38 -6.05 4.35
CA THR A 69 5.63 -5.95 2.90
C THR A 69 7.12 -5.97 2.54
N GLY A 70 8.01 -5.98 3.55
CA GLY A 70 9.46 -5.89 3.36
C GLY A 70 9.93 -4.51 2.89
N LYS A 71 9.08 -3.48 2.96
CA LYS A 71 9.40 -2.08 2.64
C LYS A 71 9.35 -1.23 3.91
N THR A 72 10.33 -0.36 4.06
CA THR A 72 10.32 0.67 5.10
C THR A 72 9.33 1.77 4.68
N VAL A 73 8.19 1.83 5.36
CA VAL A 73 7.14 2.81 5.08
C VAL A 73 7.37 4.06 5.93
N ARG A 74 7.36 5.23 5.30
CA ARG A 74 7.37 6.52 6.00
C ARG A 74 5.96 7.02 6.26
N VAL A 75 5.66 7.31 7.52
CA VAL A 75 4.34 7.63 8.03
C VAL A 75 4.32 9.09 8.50
N ALA A 76 3.48 9.89 7.86
CA ALA A 76 3.15 11.24 8.29
C ALA A 76 1.82 11.24 9.05
N VAL A 77 1.77 11.88 10.21
CA VAL A 77 0.59 11.92 11.07
C VAL A 77 0.12 13.34 11.27
N PHE A 78 -1.15 13.58 10.95
CA PHE A 78 -1.88 14.81 11.23
C PHE A 78 -2.66 14.68 12.51
N THR A 79 -2.15 15.26 13.60
CA THR A 79 -2.84 15.25 14.89
C THR A 79 -2.28 16.34 15.80
N GLN A 80 -2.88 16.52 16.97
CA GLN A 80 -2.53 17.55 17.95
C GLN A 80 -2.72 17.05 19.38
N GLY A 81 -2.15 17.77 20.35
CA GLY A 81 -2.26 17.45 21.78
C GLY A 81 -1.65 16.09 22.13
N ALA A 82 -2.32 15.34 23.01
CA ALA A 82 -1.85 14.03 23.51
C ALA A 82 -1.69 12.96 22.42
N ASN A 83 -2.39 13.09 21.30
CA ASN A 83 -2.25 12.17 20.18
C ASN A 83 -0.94 12.39 19.41
N ALA A 84 -0.37 13.61 19.46
CA ALA A 84 0.89 13.91 18.80
C ALA A 84 2.05 13.22 19.50
N THR A 85 2.08 13.23 20.83
CA THR A 85 3.06 12.48 21.62
C THR A 85 2.92 10.98 21.39
N ALA A 86 1.69 10.44 21.40
CA ALA A 86 1.43 9.04 21.12
C ALA A 86 1.86 8.61 19.71
N ALA A 87 1.73 9.49 18.71
CA ALA A 87 2.20 9.23 17.35
C ALA A 87 3.73 9.11 17.26
N VAL A 88 4.45 10.00 17.92
CA VAL A 88 5.91 9.98 17.98
C VAL A 88 6.39 8.71 18.69
N GLU A 89 5.80 8.37 19.83
CA GLU A 89 6.12 7.14 20.58
C GLU A 89 5.81 5.87 19.79
N ALA A 90 4.78 5.89 18.93
CA ALA A 90 4.45 4.79 18.03
C ALA A 90 5.40 4.67 16.83
N GLY A 91 6.32 5.61 16.64
CA GLY A 91 7.33 5.58 15.57
C GLY A 91 6.91 6.29 14.28
N ALA A 92 6.04 7.30 14.36
CA ALA A 92 5.76 8.16 13.21
C ALA A 92 7.00 8.97 12.81
N ASP A 93 7.26 9.12 11.51
CA ASP A 93 8.44 9.85 11.02
C ASP A 93 8.23 11.36 11.05
N VAL A 94 6.99 11.80 10.79
CA VAL A 94 6.62 13.22 10.80
C VAL A 94 5.26 13.37 11.46
N VAL A 95 5.17 14.26 12.45
CA VAL A 95 3.93 14.57 13.16
C VAL A 95 3.74 16.08 13.13
N GLY A 96 2.54 16.55 12.82
CA GLY A 96 2.20 17.97 12.83
C GLY A 96 0.73 18.23 12.50
N LEU A 97 0.37 19.50 12.35
CA LEU A 97 -0.99 19.90 12.02
C LEU A 97 -1.00 20.94 10.88
N GLU A 98 -0.93 22.23 11.22
CA GLU A 98 -0.93 23.33 10.24
C GLU A 98 0.46 23.51 9.62
N ASP A 99 1.53 23.36 10.42
CA ASP A 99 2.92 23.41 9.98
C ASP A 99 3.26 22.32 8.93
N LEU A 100 2.77 21.10 9.17
CA LEU A 100 2.93 19.98 8.23
C LEU A 100 2.12 20.21 6.97
N ALA A 101 0.92 20.76 7.09
CA ALA A 101 0.09 21.11 5.94
C ALA A 101 0.76 22.15 5.04
N ASP A 102 1.39 23.17 5.63
CA ASP A 102 2.09 24.21 4.89
C ASP A 102 3.38 23.69 4.23
N LYS A 103 4.13 22.80 4.91
CA LYS A 103 5.26 22.08 4.29
C LYS A 103 4.80 21.27 3.06
N ILE A 104 3.66 20.58 3.15
CA ILE A 104 3.12 19.80 2.03
C ILE A 104 2.68 20.69 0.86
N LYS A 105 2.08 21.85 1.15
CA LYS A 105 1.80 22.86 0.11
C LYS A 105 3.09 23.37 -0.53
N GLY A 106 4.16 23.49 0.25
CA GLY A 106 5.51 23.83 -0.20
C GLY A 106 6.24 22.71 -0.97
N GLY A 107 5.63 21.54 -1.16
CA GLY A 107 6.17 20.44 -1.95
C GLY A 107 6.81 19.31 -1.15
N PHE A 108 6.76 19.35 0.18
CA PHE A 108 7.23 18.24 1.02
C PHE A 108 6.30 17.03 0.89
N LEU A 109 6.79 15.94 0.27
CA LEU A 109 6.01 14.72 0.03
C LEU A 109 6.84 13.46 0.30
N ASP A 110 7.75 13.54 1.28
CA ASP A 110 8.71 12.49 1.58
C ASP A 110 8.13 11.42 2.54
N PHE A 111 6.92 10.96 2.25
CA PHE A 111 6.17 9.98 3.04
C PHE A 111 5.27 9.11 2.15
N ASP A 112 4.98 7.90 2.60
CA ASP A 112 4.25 6.88 1.86
C ASP A 112 2.81 6.69 2.38
N VAL A 113 2.59 6.98 3.66
CA VAL A 113 1.29 6.87 4.32
C VAL A 113 1.01 8.12 5.13
N VAL A 114 -0.20 8.63 5.00
CA VAL A 114 -0.72 9.72 5.82
C VAL A 114 -1.81 9.17 6.73
N ILE A 115 -1.71 9.45 8.01
CA ILE A 115 -2.70 9.13 9.03
C ILE A 115 -3.20 10.45 9.62
N ALA A 116 -4.49 10.55 9.92
CA ALA A 116 -5.06 11.75 10.51
C ALA A 116 -6.02 11.41 11.66
N SER A 117 -6.05 12.24 12.69
CA SER A 117 -7.14 12.21 13.66
C SER A 117 -8.38 12.91 13.08
N PRO A 118 -9.61 12.55 13.51
CA PRO A 118 -10.83 13.11 12.93
C PRO A 118 -10.92 14.64 12.98
N ASP A 119 -10.40 15.25 14.05
CA ASP A 119 -10.30 16.70 14.24
C ASP A 119 -9.31 17.37 13.27
N ALA A 120 -8.24 16.67 12.90
CA ALA A 120 -7.23 17.17 11.95
C ALA A 120 -7.73 17.19 10.50
N MET A 121 -8.85 16.52 10.18
CA MET A 121 -9.41 16.50 8.83
C MET A 121 -9.80 17.88 8.29
N ARG A 122 -10.08 18.85 9.18
CA ARG A 122 -10.29 20.27 8.80
C ARG A 122 -9.10 20.84 8.04
N VAL A 123 -7.88 20.46 8.43
CA VAL A 123 -6.63 20.93 7.84
C VAL A 123 -6.19 20.07 6.65
N VAL A 124 -6.46 18.76 6.70
CA VAL A 124 -6.10 17.81 5.63
C VAL A 124 -7.03 17.93 4.42
N GLY A 125 -8.30 18.29 4.61
CA GLY A 125 -9.30 18.42 3.53
C GLY A 125 -8.84 19.28 2.35
N PRO A 126 -8.35 20.51 2.58
CA PRO A 126 -7.78 21.38 1.53
C PRO A 126 -6.60 20.76 0.76
N LEU A 127 -5.83 19.86 1.38
CA LEU A 127 -4.70 19.16 0.74
C LEU A 127 -5.15 18.06 -0.23
N GLY A 128 -6.45 17.79 -0.35
CA GLY A 128 -6.99 16.75 -1.22
C GLY A 128 -6.58 16.87 -2.69
N LYS A 129 -6.34 18.08 -3.20
CA LYS A 129 -5.81 18.31 -4.57
C LYS A 129 -4.39 17.76 -4.75
N ILE A 130 -3.59 17.72 -3.69
CA ILE A 130 -2.19 17.26 -3.70
C ILE A 130 -2.13 15.77 -3.33
N LEU A 131 -2.77 15.39 -2.22
CA LEU A 131 -2.70 14.04 -1.67
C LEU A 131 -3.62 13.04 -2.40
N GLY A 132 -4.74 13.51 -2.96
CA GLY A 132 -5.75 12.68 -3.63
C GLY A 132 -5.22 11.94 -4.86
N PRO A 133 -4.66 12.64 -5.86
CA PRO A 133 -4.12 12.00 -7.08
C PRO A 133 -2.99 11.00 -6.79
N ARG A 134 -2.29 11.17 -5.67
CA ARG A 134 -1.20 10.29 -5.23
C ARG A 134 -1.67 9.12 -4.36
N GLY A 135 -2.96 9.03 -4.04
CA GLY A 135 -3.51 7.99 -3.17
C GLY A 135 -3.06 8.10 -1.70
N LEU A 136 -2.50 9.25 -1.31
CA LEU A 136 -2.01 9.52 0.05
C LEU A 136 -3.11 10.06 0.97
N MET A 137 -4.25 10.47 0.42
CA MET A 137 -5.33 11.06 1.19
C MET A 137 -5.88 10.08 2.25
N PRO A 138 -5.88 10.46 3.54
CA PRO A 138 -6.46 9.66 4.62
C PRO A 138 -7.94 9.37 4.37
N ASN A 139 -8.37 8.16 4.69
CA ASN A 139 -9.76 7.73 4.58
C ASN A 139 -10.15 6.82 5.77
N PRO A 140 -11.32 7.04 6.39
CA PRO A 140 -11.81 6.20 7.49
C PRO A 140 -12.04 4.74 7.07
N LYS A 141 -12.43 4.49 5.81
CA LYS A 141 -12.68 3.12 5.29
C LYS A 141 -11.44 2.23 5.26
N VAL A 142 -10.25 2.80 5.34
CA VAL A 142 -8.98 2.05 5.35
C VAL A 142 -8.22 2.26 6.68
N GLY A 143 -8.91 2.74 7.72
CA GLY A 143 -8.34 2.91 9.07
C GLY A 143 -7.33 4.05 9.23
N THR A 144 -7.06 4.82 8.18
CA THR A 144 -6.11 5.97 8.22
C THR A 144 -6.70 7.26 8.78
N VAL A 145 -8.01 7.27 9.08
CA VAL A 145 -8.65 8.32 9.88
C VAL A 145 -9.23 7.66 11.11
N THR A 146 -8.62 7.90 12.27
CA THR A 146 -8.99 7.22 13.52
C THR A 146 -8.58 8.05 14.74
N PRO A 147 -9.32 7.99 15.86
CA PRO A 147 -8.87 8.54 17.12
C PRO A 147 -7.67 7.76 17.70
N ASP A 148 -7.53 6.46 17.40
CA ASP A 148 -6.42 5.62 17.85
C ASP A 148 -5.22 5.72 16.89
N ILE A 149 -4.48 6.82 17.02
CA ILE A 149 -3.32 7.14 16.18
C ILE A 149 -2.17 6.16 16.41
N ALA A 150 -1.92 5.77 17.65
CA ALA A 150 -0.78 4.90 17.99
C ALA A 150 -0.90 3.55 17.29
N THR A 151 -2.08 2.93 17.33
CA THR A 151 -2.33 1.65 16.64
C THR A 151 -2.27 1.81 15.12
N ALA A 152 -2.80 2.91 14.57
CA ALA A 152 -2.72 3.16 13.14
C ALA A 152 -1.29 3.31 12.63
N VAL A 153 -0.42 4.01 13.38
CA VAL A 153 1.00 4.16 13.05
C VAL A 153 1.70 2.81 13.09
N LYS A 154 1.47 2.01 14.15
CA LYS A 154 2.03 0.66 14.28
C LYS A 154 1.60 -0.25 13.12
N ASN A 155 0.32 -0.23 12.75
CA ASN A 155 -0.19 -1.01 11.63
C ASN A 155 0.42 -0.58 10.29
N ALA A 156 0.53 0.73 10.04
CA ALA A 156 1.16 1.24 8.83
C ALA A 156 2.64 0.82 8.74
N LYS A 157 3.38 0.90 9.85
CA LYS A 157 4.78 0.45 9.93
C LYS A 157 4.93 -1.08 9.84
N ALA A 158 3.95 -1.84 10.32
CA ALA A 158 3.90 -3.29 10.21
C ALA A 158 3.58 -3.79 8.78
N GLY A 159 3.38 -2.90 7.81
CA GLY A 159 3.10 -3.27 6.43
C GLY A 159 1.62 -3.47 6.14
N GLN A 160 0.76 -2.63 6.73
CA GLN A 160 -0.65 -2.57 6.34
C GLN A 160 -0.81 -2.27 4.86
N VAL A 161 -1.51 -3.15 4.16
CA VAL A 161 -1.82 -3.02 2.74
C VAL A 161 -3.25 -2.53 2.58
N ARG A 162 -3.41 -1.54 1.69
CA ARG A 162 -4.71 -0.96 1.34
C ARG A 162 -5.08 -1.44 -0.05
N TYR A 163 -6.30 -1.91 -0.22
CA TYR A 163 -6.78 -2.40 -1.50
C TYR A 163 -8.13 -1.77 -1.86
N ARG A 164 -8.36 -1.61 -3.16
CA ARG A 164 -9.58 -1.09 -3.76
C ARG A 164 -9.76 -1.72 -5.12
N THR A 165 -11.00 -2.01 -5.50
CA THR A 165 -11.34 -2.40 -6.86
C THR A 165 -10.98 -1.29 -7.86
N ASP A 166 -10.30 -1.68 -8.93
CA ASP A 166 -10.04 -0.82 -10.08
C ASP A 166 -11.30 -0.65 -10.95
N LYS A 167 -11.18 -0.07 -12.15
CA LYS A 167 -12.32 0.07 -13.08
C LYS A 167 -12.76 -1.27 -13.71
N GLY A 168 -11.95 -2.31 -13.63
CA GLY A 168 -12.22 -3.65 -14.16
C GLY A 168 -12.77 -4.64 -13.13
N GLY A 169 -12.97 -4.22 -11.87
CA GLY A 169 -13.38 -5.14 -10.79
C GLY A 169 -12.24 -6.01 -10.26
N ILE A 170 -10.99 -5.61 -10.51
CA ILE A 170 -9.78 -6.30 -10.07
C ILE A 170 -9.25 -5.61 -8.81
N ILE A 171 -8.84 -6.42 -7.84
CA ILE A 171 -8.04 -5.98 -6.69
C ILE A 171 -6.59 -6.33 -6.92
N HIS A 172 -5.71 -5.36 -6.68
CA HIS A 172 -4.27 -5.56 -6.60
C HIS A 172 -3.82 -5.41 -5.16
N CYS A 173 -3.00 -6.35 -4.69
CA CYS A 173 -2.50 -6.36 -3.32
C CYS A 173 -1.04 -6.82 -3.31
N PRO A 174 -0.07 -6.02 -2.83
CA PRO A 174 1.27 -6.52 -2.55
C PRO A 174 1.24 -7.53 -1.41
N LEU A 175 1.92 -8.67 -1.58
CA LEU A 175 2.10 -9.70 -0.55
C LEU A 175 3.46 -9.58 0.14
N GLY A 176 4.45 -9.01 -0.54
CA GLY A 176 5.81 -8.91 -0.05
C GLY A 176 6.80 -8.65 -1.17
N ASN A 177 8.01 -9.17 -1.03
CA ASN A 177 9.05 -9.05 -2.05
C ASN A 177 9.71 -10.41 -2.33
N VAL A 178 10.52 -10.48 -3.40
CA VAL A 178 11.18 -11.74 -3.80
C VAL A 178 12.21 -12.28 -2.79
N SER A 179 12.65 -11.44 -1.83
CA SER A 179 13.58 -11.87 -0.77
C SER A 179 12.91 -12.65 0.37
N PHE A 180 11.57 -12.62 0.46
CA PHE A 180 10.84 -13.39 1.47
C PHE A 180 10.91 -14.89 1.18
N SER A 181 10.89 -15.72 2.22
CA SER A 181 10.74 -17.17 2.05
C SER A 181 9.36 -17.49 1.44
N SER A 182 9.22 -18.63 0.76
CA SER A 182 7.92 -19.00 0.17
C SER A 182 6.84 -19.18 1.24
N GLN A 183 7.25 -19.63 2.44
CA GLN A 183 6.38 -19.75 3.60
C GLN A 183 5.93 -18.39 4.17
N ALA A 184 6.76 -17.35 4.10
CA ALA A 184 6.40 -16.01 4.53
C ALA A 184 5.49 -15.27 3.53
N LEU A 185 5.42 -15.74 2.28
CA LEU A 185 4.53 -15.20 1.24
C LEU A 185 3.17 -15.91 1.19
N ARG A 186 3.04 -17.07 1.83
CA ARG A 186 1.83 -17.89 1.87
C ARG A 186 0.86 -17.39 2.93
#